data_AF-A0A8S2UUA7-F1
#
_entry.id   AF-A0A8S2UUA7-F1
#
_cell.length_a   1.000
_cell.length_b   1.000
_cell.length_c   1.000
_cell.angle_alpha   90.00
_cell.angle_beta   90.00
_cell.angle_gamma   90.00
#
_symmetry.space_group_name_H-M   'P 1'
#
loop_
_entity.id
_entity.type
_entity.pdbx_description
1 polymer ?
#
loop_
_entity_poly.entity_id
_entity_poly.type
_entity_poly.pdbx_seq_one_letter_code
_entity_poly.pdbx_strand_id
1 'polypeptide(L)' 'MKRIIGVDLSSDMIRIARENIDRRLKQDDDHQRIRIYHDSVTELKSVESNSIDLIISNYVLMDTPDL' A
#
# COMPACT_ATOMS: atom_id res chain seq x y z
N MET A 1 7.20 -3.93 -16.22
CA MET A 1 5.79 -3.88 -15.77
C MET A 1 5.72 -3.04 -14.49
N LYS A 2 4.77 -2.10 -14.35
CA LYS A 2 4.70 -1.22 -13.16
C LYS A 2 3.99 -1.93 -12.00
N ARG A 3 4.59 -1.92 -10.80
CA ARG A 3 4.07 -2.45 -9.53
C ARG A 3 3.43 -1.33 -8.71
N ILE A 4 2.37 -1.63 -7.96
CA ILE A 4 1.71 -0.71 -7.02
C ILE A 4 1.86 -1.27 -5.61
N ILE A 5 2.23 -0.41 -4.67
CA ILE A 5 2.36 -0.77 -3.25
C ILE A 5 1.44 0.15 -2.45
N GLY A 6 0.53 -0.43 -1.67
CA GLY A 6 -0.27 0.26 -0.67
C GLY A 6 0.23 -0.10 0.74
N VAL A 7 0.31 0.90 1.61
CA VAL A 7 0.74 0.75 3.00
C VAL A 7 -0.25 1.47 3.90
N ASP A 8 -0.72 0.81 4.96
CA ASP A 8 -1.62 1.40 5.95
C ASP A 8 -1.44 0.71 7.31
N LEU A 9 -1.64 1.44 8.42
CA LEU A 9 -1.63 0.91 9.79
C LEU A 9 -3.00 0.34 10.21
N SER A 10 -4.06 0.62 9.47
CA SER A 10 -5.39 0.10 9.76
C SER A 10 -5.60 -1.26 9.11
N SER A 11 -5.62 -2.32 9.92
CA SER A 11 -5.94 -3.67 9.47
C SER A 11 -7.30 -3.76 8.75
N ASP A 12 -8.27 -2.95 9.17
CA ASP A 12 -9.59 -2.90 8.54
C ASP A 12 -9.54 -2.28 7.14
N MET A 13 -8.79 -1.20 6.97
CA MET A 13 -8.61 -0.58 5.65
C MET A 13 -7.85 -1.49 4.70
N ILE A 14 -6.84 -2.21 5.20
CA ILE A 14 -6.11 -3.24 4.45
C ILE A 14 -7.04 -4.34 3.97
N ARG A 15 -7.93 -4.84 4.83
CA ARG A 15 -8.94 -5.85 4.47
C ARG A 15 -9.88 -5.34 3.39
N ILE A 16 -10.45 -4.15 3.58
CA ILE A 16 -11.36 -3.52 2.60
C ILE A 16 -10.66 -3.31 1.25
N ALA A 17 -9.38 -2.90 1.26
CA ALA A 17 -8.60 -2.71 0.03
C ALA A 17 -8.43 -4.03 -0.73
N ARG A 18 -8.08 -5.12 -0.04
CA ARG A 18 -7.93 -6.45 -0.65
C ARG A 18 -9.24 -6.94 -1.26
N GLU A 19 -10.35 -6.85 -0.54
CA GLU A 19 -11.68 -7.22 -1.05
C GLU A 19 -12.04 -6.41 -2.32
N ASN A 20 -11.67 -5.13 -2.38
CA ASN A 20 -11.90 -4.30 -3.57
C ASN A 20 -10.99 -4.65 -4.74
N ILE A 21 -9.75 -5.04 -4.49
CA ILE A 21 -8.82 -5.52 -5.51
C ILE A 21 -9.38 -6.81 -6.11
N ASP A 22 -9.74 -7.78 -5.26
CA ASP A 22 -10.28 -9.08 -5.67
C ASP A 22 -11.56 -8.95 -6.49
N ARG A 23 -12.43 -8.02 -6.11
CA ARG A 23 -13.68 -7.76 -6.83
C ARG A 23 -13.49 -7.10 -8.20
N ARG A 24 -12.45 -6.26 -8.36
CA ARG A 24 -12.28 -5.39 -9.55
C ARG A 24 -11.32 -5.96 -10.57
N LEU A 25 -10.26 -6.64 -10.13
CA LEU A 25 -9.26 -7.23 -11.01
C LEU A 25 -9.70 -8.63 -11.45
N LYS A 26 -9.78 -8.83 -12.77
CA LYS A 26 -10.26 -10.08 -13.38
C LYS A 26 -9.15 -10.96 -13.94
N GLN A 27 -7.92 -10.44 -13.99
CA GLN A 27 -6.75 -11.13 -14.52
C GLN A 27 -5.71 -11.31 -13.41
N ASP A 28 -5.15 -12.52 -13.31
CA ASP A 28 -4.17 -12.89 -12.29
C ASP A 28 -2.91 -12.02 -12.36
N ASP A 29 -2.50 -11.61 -13.57
CA ASP A 29 -1.33 -10.75 -13.78
C ASP A 29 -1.52 -9.36 -13.14
N ASP A 30 -2.74 -8.82 -13.12
CA ASP A 30 -3.01 -7.54 -12.46
C ASP A 30 -3.02 -7.68 -10.93
N HIS A 31 -3.47 -8.83 -10.43
CA HIS A 31 -3.41 -9.16 -9.00
C HIS A 31 -1.97 -9.20 -8.48
N GLN A 32 -1.06 -9.82 -9.24
CA GLN A 32 0.35 -9.92 -8.85
C GLN A 32 1.07 -8.56 -8.80
N ARG A 33 0.51 -7.52 -9.43
CA ARG A 33 1.10 -6.18 -9.50
C ARG A 33 0.80 -5.31 -8.30
N ILE A 34 -0.24 -5.62 -7.53
CA ILE A 34 -0.65 -4.81 -6.38
C ILE A 34 -0.30 -5.54 -5.09
N ARG A 35 0.52 -4.92 -4.25
CA ARG A 35 0.86 -5.44 -2.92
C ARG A 35 0.39 -4.47 -1.85
N ILE A 36 -0.33 -5.00 -0.87
CA ILE A 36 -0.90 -4.22 0.23
C ILE A 36 -0.30 -4.71 1.56
N TYR A 37 0.45 -3.85 2.22
CA TYR A 37 1.15 -4.12 3.47
C TYR A 37 0.48 -3.41 4.65
N HIS A 38 0.34 -4.14 5.75
CA HIS A 38 -0.02 -3.58 7.04
C HIS A 38 1.26 -3.11 7.73
N ASP A 39 1.55 -1.81 7.66
CA ASP A 39 2.82 -1.23 8.10
C ASP A 39 2.69 0.28 8.36
N SER A 40 3.64 0.84 9.08
CA SER A 40 3.76 2.28 9.32
C SER A 40 4.34 3.00 8.13
N VAL A 41 3.70 4.09 7.69
CA VAL A 41 4.27 5.00 6.68
C VAL A 41 5.51 5.74 7.18
N THR A 42 5.73 5.74 8.49
CA THR A 42 6.87 6.37 9.15
C THR A 42 8.14 5.51 9.05
N GLU A 43 7.99 4.18 9.05
CA GLU A 43 9.12 3.25 9.08
C GLU A 43 9.28 2.42 7.80
N LEU A 44 8.17 2.08 7.12
CA LEU A 44 8.12 1.32 5.86
C LEU A 44 8.96 0.03 5.86
N LYS A 45 9.02 -0.70 6.97
CA LYS A 45 9.87 -1.91 7.15
C LYS A 45 9.54 -3.05 6.17
N SER A 46 8.33 -3.08 5.66
CA SER A 46 7.83 -4.10 4.71
C SER A 46 8.16 -3.78 3.25
N VAL A 47 8.68 -2.58 2.98
CA VAL A 47 9.04 -2.11 1.64
C VAL A 47 10.56 -2.17 1.48
N GLU A 48 11.01 -2.82 0.40
CA GLU A 48 12.44 -2.94 0.10
C GLU A 48 13.07 -1.55 -0.14
N SER A 49 14.25 -1.32 0.42
CA SER A 49 14.98 -0.07 0.25
C SER A 49 15.29 0.22 -1.22
N ASN A 50 15.23 1.50 -1.61
CA ASN A 50 15.49 1.96 -2.99
C ASN A 50 14.62 1.30 -4.08
N SER A 51 13.44 0.79 -3.71
CA SER A 51 12.53 0.09 -4.64
C SER A 51 11.33 0.91 -5.15
N ILE A 52 11.29 2.20 -4.81
CA ILE A 52 10.16 3.11 -5.08
C ILE A 52 10.58 4.22 -6.05
N ASP A 53 9.91 4.29 -7.19
CA ASP A 53 10.12 5.34 -8.20
C ASP A 53 9.26 6.59 -7.95
N LEU A 54 8.08 6.41 -7.35
CA LEU A 54 7.08 7.46 -7.13
C LEU A 54 6.29 7.21 -5.85
N ILE A 55 6.11 8.26 -5.05
CA ILE A 55 5.30 8.26 -3.83
C ILE A 55 4.05 9.11 -4.06
N ILE A 56 2.89 8.60 -3.64
CA ILE A 56 1.62 9.32 -3.62
C ILE A 56 1.09 9.26 -2.19
N SER A 57 0.87 10.42 -1.58
CA SER A 57 0.31 10.56 -0.24
C SER A 57 -0.58 11.80 -0.18
N ASN A 58 -1.68 11.72 0.55
CA ASN A 58 -2.63 12.83 0.69
C ASN A 58 -3.18 12.85 2.13
N TYR A 59 -2.95 13.96 2.85
CA TYR A 59 -3.32 14.18 4.26
C TYR A 59 -2.80 13.16 5.30
N VAL A 60 -2.00 12.17 4.92
CA VAL A 60 -1.49 11.13 5.85
C VAL A 60 -0.57 11.71 6.94
N LEU A 61 0.20 12.76 6.62
CA LEU A 61 1.17 13.35 7.55
C LEU A 61 0.52 14.17 8.68
N MET A 62 -0.78 14.48 8.58
CA MET A 62 -1.49 15.23 9.63
C MET A 62 -1.81 14.36 10.83
N ASP A 63 -1.90 13.04 10.63
CA ASP A 63 -2.27 12.05 11.64
C ASP A 63 -1.06 11.29 12.21
N THR A 64 0.15 11.58 11.71
CA THR A 64 1.39 10.98 12.21
C THR A 64 2.03 11.91 13.26
N PRO A 65 2.42 11.40 14.45
CA PRO A 65 3.18 12.20 15.41
C PRO A 65 4.48 12.69 14.76
N ASP A 66 4.88 13.93 15.07
CA ASP A 66 6.12 14.53 14.58
C ASP A 66 7.29 13.55 14.83
N LEU A 67 8.01 13.25 13.74
CA LEU A 67 9.22 12.42 13.72
C LEU A 67 10.43 13.15 14.31
#